data_AF-A0A077QRB4-F1
#
_entry.id   AF-A0A077QRB4-F1
#
_cell.length_a   1.000
_cell.length_b   1.000
_cell.length_c   1.000
_cell.angle_alpha   90.00
_cell.angle_beta   90.00
_cell.angle_gamma   90.00
#
_symmetry.space_group_name_H-M   'P 1'
#
loop_
_entity.id
_entity.type
_entity.pdbx_description
1 polymer ?
#
loop_
_entity_poly.entity_id
_entity_poly.type
_entity_poly.pdbx_seq_one_letter_code
_entity_poly.pdbx_strand_id
1 'polypeptide(L)'
;MSASQPTAILSVYDKTGLLDLAKGLHSLGVRLLGSGGTAKLVREAGLPIGDVSDITKAPEMLGGRVKTLHPAVHGGILAQTGKASDVEDLKAQSIEPIDVVVCNLYPFEDTIAKEPQPTIAQATEEVDIGGVTLLRAAAKNHERVWVLSDPKDYTKFLDNYASKDAEAAKANRNVLAVKAFSQTAHYDEAISNYYRQQYASLASKSTDVVQQLPLRYGANPHQRPAQAFVTNGEMPVKALCGSPGYINFLDSLNAWALVRELAEATGLPAAASFKHVSPAGAAVGVPLSEVEAKAFFVDDLGQLSGLASAYARARGADRMSSFGDFIGLSHPVDVQTAKIISREVSDGVIAPSYEPEALEILSKKKGGKYCVLQIDPQFQPSDVETRTVYGVQLQQRRNDVKITKDLFTNIVSENKEVPEGSQLDLVVATLALKYTQSNSVCYAKNGQIFGLGAGQQSRIHCTRLAGSKTDNFWLRQHPRVLSLPFKKGTKRPEKSNAIDLFVEGTENLSAEEKAEWEAVFEQVPAALSAEERKEHADKLTGVVCASDAFFPFPDNVHRAKRSGTSFIVAPGGSVMDEACVATANKYNMVVVRTNLRLFHH
;
A
#
# COMPACT_ATOMS: atom_id res chain seq x y z
N MET A 1 -27.74 -49.51 17.93
CA MET A 1 -27.02 -49.91 16.70
C MET A 1 -25.58 -50.20 17.10
N SER A 2 -25.00 -51.34 16.72
CA SER A 2 -23.55 -51.53 16.95
C SER A 2 -22.82 -50.38 16.27
N ALA A 3 -21.88 -49.72 16.95
CA ALA A 3 -21.11 -48.65 16.34
C ALA A 3 -20.49 -49.17 15.03
N SER A 4 -20.83 -48.56 13.90
CA SER A 4 -20.24 -48.89 12.60
C SER A 4 -18.73 -48.68 12.69
N GLN A 5 -17.96 -49.58 12.08
CA GLN A 5 -16.51 -49.45 12.02
C GLN A 5 -16.14 -48.09 11.39
N PRO A 6 -15.31 -47.24 12.05
CA PRO A 6 -14.94 -45.95 11.48
C PRO A 6 -14.18 -46.11 10.15
N THR A 7 -14.35 -45.16 9.23
CA THR A 7 -13.71 -45.22 7.91
C THR A 7 -12.80 -44.01 7.66
N ALA A 8 -11.61 -44.29 7.12
CA ALA A 8 -10.63 -43.28 6.68
C ALA A 8 -10.42 -43.32 5.17
N ILE A 9 -10.47 -42.15 4.52
CA ILE A 9 -10.02 -41.98 3.13
C ILE A 9 -8.60 -41.42 3.13
N LEU A 10 -7.70 -42.09 2.42
CA LEU A 10 -6.31 -41.70 2.20
C LEU A 10 -6.11 -41.32 0.72
N SER A 11 -5.84 -40.06 0.43
CA SER A 11 -5.57 -39.56 -0.92
C SER A 11 -4.52 -38.45 -0.89
N VAL A 12 -3.24 -38.84 -0.87
CA VAL A 12 -2.13 -37.92 -0.66
C VAL A 12 -1.16 -37.90 -1.83
N TYR A 13 -0.70 -36.70 -2.17
CA TYR A 13 0.45 -36.50 -3.04
C TYR A 13 1.78 -36.72 -2.30
N ASP A 14 2.00 -36.05 -1.17
CA ASP A 14 3.14 -36.30 -0.29
C ASP A 14 2.86 -37.50 0.61
N LYS A 15 3.66 -38.56 0.46
CA LYS A 15 3.54 -39.83 1.20
C LYS A 15 4.37 -39.86 2.48
N THR A 16 5.00 -38.75 2.88
CA THR A 16 5.76 -38.67 4.12
C THR A 16 4.89 -39.10 5.31
N GLY A 17 5.38 -40.04 6.13
CA GLY A 17 4.66 -40.55 7.31
C GLY A 17 3.36 -41.33 7.03
N LEU A 18 2.97 -41.53 5.76
CA LEU A 18 1.70 -42.17 5.41
C LEU A 18 1.56 -43.60 5.95
N LEU A 19 2.64 -44.39 5.90
CA LEU A 19 2.61 -45.77 6.38
C LEU A 19 2.41 -45.85 7.88
N ASP A 20 3.03 -44.95 8.65
CA ASP A 20 2.88 -44.93 10.11
C ASP A 20 1.47 -44.48 10.51
N LEU A 21 0.92 -43.49 9.79
CA LEU A 21 -0.48 -43.10 9.94
C LEU A 21 -1.44 -44.26 9.63
N ALA A 22 -1.24 -44.95 8.51
CA ALA A 22 -2.07 -46.07 8.10
C ALA A 22 -2.01 -47.23 9.11
N LYS A 23 -0.81 -47.57 9.61
CA LYS A 23 -0.62 -48.56 10.69
C LYS A 23 -1.37 -48.14 11.95
N GLY A 24 -1.22 -46.89 12.38
CA GLY A 24 -1.88 -46.34 13.56
C GLY A 24 -3.40 -46.43 13.45
N LEU A 25 -3.98 -45.92 12.36
CA LEU A 25 -5.42 -45.99 12.09
C LEU A 25 -5.94 -47.43 12.06
N HIS A 26 -5.22 -48.33 11.38
CA HIS A 26 -5.61 -49.74 11.32
C HIS A 26 -5.59 -50.41 12.71
N SER A 27 -4.57 -50.13 13.53
CA SER A 27 -4.48 -50.64 14.90
C SER A 27 -5.61 -50.15 15.81
N LEU A 28 -6.19 -48.99 15.49
CA LEU A 28 -7.33 -48.39 16.18
C LEU A 28 -8.69 -48.86 15.61
N GLY A 29 -8.67 -49.86 14.72
CA GLY A 29 -9.87 -50.48 14.14
C GLY A 29 -10.49 -49.69 12.98
N VAL A 30 -9.81 -48.68 12.43
CA VAL A 30 -10.33 -47.86 11.33
C VAL A 30 -10.17 -48.57 9.99
N ARG A 31 -11.25 -48.66 9.21
CA ARG A 31 -11.24 -49.17 7.83
C ARG A 31 -10.55 -48.17 6.91
N LEU A 32 -9.56 -48.62 6.14
CA LEU A 32 -8.82 -47.77 5.22
C LEU A 32 -9.39 -47.90 3.80
N LEU A 33 -9.62 -46.75 3.16
CA LEU A 33 -9.94 -46.61 1.74
C LEU A 33 -8.90 -45.69 1.09
N GLY A 34 -8.43 -46.01 -0.10
CA GLY A 34 -7.49 -45.19 -0.84
C GLY A 34 -7.74 -45.18 -2.35
N SER A 35 -6.99 -44.38 -3.08
CA SER A 35 -7.00 -44.41 -4.55
C SER A 35 -5.58 -44.31 -5.12
N GLY A 36 -5.40 -44.87 -6.32
CA GLY A 36 -4.17 -44.78 -7.11
C GLY A 36 -2.91 -45.15 -6.32
N GLY A 37 -1.89 -44.31 -6.43
CA GLY A 37 -0.59 -44.52 -5.78
C GLY A 37 -0.64 -44.58 -4.25
N THR A 38 -1.63 -43.96 -3.60
CA THR A 38 -1.79 -44.02 -2.14
C THR A 38 -2.20 -45.43 -1.71
N ALA A 39 -3.23 -46.00 -2.34
CA ALA A 39 -3.69 -47.36 -2.04
C ALA A 39 -2.61 -48.40 -2.34
N LYS A 40 -1.90 -48.25 -3.46
CA LYS A 40 -0.79 -49.13 -3.84
C LYS A 40 0.29 -49.20 -2.75
N LEU A 41 0.78 -48.05 -2.28
CA LEU A 41 1.86 -47.99 -1.28
C LEU A 41 1.46 -48.66 0.04
N VAL A 42 0.24 -48.40 0.53
CA VAL A 42 -0.26 -49.00 1.78
C VAL A 42 -0.44 -50.51 1.65
N ARG A 43 -0.92 -50.98 0.50
CA ARG A 43 -1.10 -52.41 0.20
C ARG A 43 0.23 -53.15 0.10
N GLU A 44 1.23 -52.55 -0.56
CA GLU A 44 2.60 -53.10 -0.65
C GLU A 44 3.29 -53.20 0.71
N ALA A 45 2.93 -52.33 1.66
CA ALA A 45 3.38 -52.42 3.05
C ALA A 45 2.65 -53.49 3.90
N GLY A 46 1.76 -54.29 3.28
CA GLY A 46 1.06 -55.40 3.93
C GLY A 46 -0.18 -55.00 4.76
N LEU A 47 -0.66 -53.75 4.63
CA LEU A 47 -1.86 -53.29 5.32
C LEU A 47 -3.13 -53.48 4.47
N PRO A 48 -4.27 -53.86 5.08
CA PRO A 48 -5.53 -53.94 4.37
C PRO A 48 -6.05 -52.53 4.03
N ILE A 49 -6.27 -52.29 2.73
CA ILE A 49 -6.84 -51.04 2.21
C ILE A 49 -7.74 -51.34 1.01
N GLY A 50 -8.99 -50.88 1.10
CA GLY A 50 -9.95 -50.92 -0.01
C GLY A 50 -9.72 -49.77 -0.98
N ASP A 51 -10.31 -49.87 -2.17
CA ASP A 51 -10.26 -48.80 -3.15
C ASP A 51 -11.51 -47.91 -3.00
N VAL A 52 -11.41 -46.61 -3.29
CA VAL A 52 -12.57 -45.69 -3.26
C VAL A 52 -13.69 -46.17 -4.20
N SER A 53 -13.33 -46.83 -5.31
CA SER A 53 -14.29 -47.47 -6.22
C SER A 53 -15.18 -48.53 -5.55
N ASP A 54 -14.74 -49.10 -4.43
CA ASP A 54 -15.50 -50.12 -3.70
C ASP A 54 -16.76 -49.54 -3.06
N ILE A 55 -16.73 -48.25 -2.67
CA ILE A 55 -17.88 -47.55 -2.08
C ILE A 55 -18.66 -46.73 -3.11
N THR A 56 -18.02 -46.28 -4.19
CA THR A 56 -18.74 -45.52 -5.23
C THR A 56 -19.43 -46.42 -6.24
N LYS A 57 -18.94 -47.66 -6.44
CA LYS A 57 -19.32 -48.55 -7.54
C LYS A 57 -19.16 -47.92 -8.93
N ALA A 58 -18.41 -46.83 -9.02
CA ALA A 58 -18.12 -46.10 -10.25
C ALA A 58 -16.65 -46.27 -10.62
N PRO A 59 -16.33 -46.51 -11.91
CA PRO A 59 -14.95 -46.54 -12.36
C PRO A 59 -14.31 -45.15 -12.31
N GLU A 60 -12.98 -45.11 -12.28
CA GLU A 60 -12.23 -43.89 -12.52
C GLU A 60 -12.44 -43.40 -13.96
N MET A 61 -12.70 -42.11 -14.14
CA MET A 61 -13.00 -41.51 -15.45
C MET A 61 -12.05 -40.36 -15.79
N LEU A 62 -11.94 -40.07 -17.10
CA LEU A 62 -11.24 -38.91 -17.65
C LEU A 62 -9.76 -38.82 -17.21
N GLY A 63 -9.05 -39.95 -17.26
CA GLY A 63 -7.63 -40.00 -16.89
C GLY A 63 -7.36 -39.72 -15.41
N GLY A 64 -8.33 -39.98 -14.53
CA GLY A 64 -8.18 -39.82 -13.08
C GLY A 64 -8.67 -38.50 -12.50
N ARG A 65 -9.19 -37.60 -13.35
CA ARG A 65 -9.81 -36.34 -12.93
C ARG A 65 -11.07 -36.56 -12.10
N VAL A 66 -11.82 -37.61 -12.39
CA VAL A 66 -13.07 -37.93 -11.68
C VAL A 66 -12.95 -39.32 -11.06
N LYS A 67 -12.62 -39.33 -9.77
CA LYS A 67 -12.47 -40.55 -8.94
C LYS A 67 -13.18 -40.47 -7.59
N THR A 68 -13.09 -39.32 -6.92
CA THR A 68 -13.65 -39.11 -5.57
C THR A 68 -14.90 -38.23 -5.56
N LEU A 69 -15.22 -37.56 -6.68
CA LEU A 69 -16.38 -36.69 -6.84
C LEU A 69 -17.66 -37.51 -7.00
N HIS A 70 -18.08 -38.17 -5.92
CA HIS A 70 -19.25 -39.06 -5.90
C HIS A 70 -20.07 -38.86 -4.62
N PRO A 71 -21.42 -38.96 -4.67
CA PRO A 71 -22.26 -38.85 -3.48
C PRO A 71 -21.91 -39.83 -2.37
N ALA A 72 -21.49 -41.06 -2.69
CA ALA A 72 -21.05 -42.03 -1.68
C ALA A 72 -19.85 -41.55 -0.84
N VAL A 73 -18.96 -40.74 -1.44
CA VAL A 73 -17.81 -40.15 -0.73
C VAL A 73 -18.27 -38.91 0.03
N HIS A 74 -18.86 -37.94 -0.66
CA HIS A 74 -19.17 -36.65 -0.03
C HIS A 74 -20.38 -36.71 0.91
N GLY A 75 -21.34 -37.59 0.67
CA GLY A 75 -22.44 -37.90 1.60
C GLY A 75 -21.89 -38.51 2.90
N GLY A 76 -20.97 -39.47 2.81
CA GLY A 76 -20.30 -40.05 3.98
C GLY A 76 -19.48 -39.02 4.77
N ILE A 77 -18.83 -38.06 4.09
CA ILE A 77 -18.08 -36.97 4.75
C ILE A 77 -19.01 -35.91 5.35
N LEU A 78 -20.05 -35.48 4.64
CA LEU A 78 -20.85 -34.29 5.01
C LEU A 78 -22.03 -34.61 5.92
N ALA A 79 -22.49 -35.87 5.99
CA ALA A 79 -23.62 -36.23 6.82
C ALA A 79 -23.36 -35.89 8.30
N GLN A 80 -24.36 -35.31 8.94
CA GLN A 80 -24.38 -35.07 10.38
C GLN A 80 -25.05 -36.26 11.07
N THR A 81 -24.26 -37.20 11.59
CA THR A 81 -24.79 -38.45 12.18
C THR A 81 -25.61 -38.25 13.45
N GLY A 82 -25.60 -37.06 14.05
CA GLY A 82 -26.51 -36.66 15.12
C GLY A 82 -27.90 -36.20 14.65
N LYS A 83 -28.10 -36.01 13.34
CA LYS A 83 -29.33 -35.53 12.73
C LYS A 83 -30.07 -36.69 12.06
N ALA A 84 -31.29 -36.98 12.53
CA ALA A 84 -32.05 -38.16 12.11
C ALA A 84 -32.29 -38.22 10.59
N SER A 85 -32.62 -37.10 9.95
CA SER A 85 -32.84 -37.04 8.50
C SER A 85 -31.62 -37.46 7.70
N ASP A 86 -30.42 -37.03 8.11
CA ASP A 86 -29.18 -37.37 7.41
C ASP A 86 -28.86 -38.87 7.55
N VAL A 87 -29.15 -39.45 8.72
CA VAL A 87 -29.00 -40.90 8.95
C VAL A 87 -29.97 -41.72 8.10
N GLU A 88 -31.21 -41.24 7.93
CA GLU A 88 -32.20 -41.84 7.04
C GLU A 88 -31.76 -41.78 5.58
N ASP A 89 -31.25 -40.64 5.13
CA ASP A 89 -30.73 -40.46 3.77
C ASP A 89 -29.53 -41.40 3.50
N LEU A 90 -28.56 -41.45 4.42
CA LEU A 90 -27.42 -42.37 4.32
C LEU A 90 -27.89 -43.83 4.20
N LYS A 91 -28.84 -44.23 5.04
CA LYS A 91 -29.39 -45.60 5.02
C LYS A 91 -30.12 -45.89 3.71
N ALA A 92 -30.95 -44.95 3.23
CA ALA A 92 -31.70 -45.09 1.99
C ALA A 92 -30.78 -45.24 0.76
N GLN A 93 -29.65 -44.54 0.77
CA GLN A 93 -28.66 -44.58 -0.32
C GLN A 93 -27.55 -45.62 -0.11
N SER A 94 -27.60 -46.42 0.97
CA SER A 94 -26.55 -47.37 1.35
C SER A 94 -25.15 -46.75 1.44
N ILE A 95 -25.07 -45.53 2.00
CA ILE A 95 -23.82 -44.78 2.18
C ILE A 95 -23.37 -44.89 3.64
N GLU A 96 -22.11 -45.25 3.85
CA GLU A 96 -21.49 -45.31 5.17
C GLU A 96 -20.83 -43.95 5.52
N PRO A 97 -20.87 -43.52 6.81
CA PRO A 97 -20.11 -42.35 7.25
C PRO A 97 -18.60 -42.52 7.05
N ILE A 98 -17.91 -41.40 6.76
CA ILE A 98 -16.45 -41.31 6.69
C ILE A 98 -16.00 -40.39 7.82
N ASP A 99 -15.07 -40.86 8.65
CA ASP A 99 -14.68 -40.20 9.91
C ASP A 99 -13.32 -39.51 9.82
N VAL A 100 -12.45 -39.96 8.91
CA VAL A 100 -11.11 -39.40 8.70
C VAL A 100 -10.87 -39.19 7.22
N VAL A 101 -10.38 -38.00 6.85
CA VAL A 101 -9.96 -37.66 5.49
C VAL A 101 -8.52 -37.18 5.56
N VAL A 102 -7.63 -37.93 4.92
CA VAL A 102 -6.20 -37.62 4.82
C VAL A 102 -5.92 -37.26 3.37
N CYS A 103 -5.67 -35.98 3.12
CA CYS A 103 -5.47 -35.48 1.77
C CYS A 103 -4.48 -34.32 1.76
N ASN A 104 -3.47 -34.37 0.92
CA ASN A 104 -2.62 -33.23 0.62
C ASN A 104 -2.52 -33.07 -0.89
N LEU A 105 -2.50 -31.82 -1.33
CA LEU A 105 -2.64 -31.45 -2.73
C LEU A 105 -1.30 -31.57 -3.46
N TYR A 106 -1.37 -31.72 -4.78
CA TYR A 106 -0.21 -31.51 -5.63
C TYR A 106 0.32 -30.08 -5.46
N PRO A 107 1.63 -29.84 -5.34
CA PRO A 107 2.16 -28.50 -5.20
C PRO A 107 2.10 -27.77 -6.56
N PHE A 108 1.02 -27.03 -6.79
CA PHE A 108 0.83 -26.27 -8.03
C PHE A 108 1.96 -25.26 -8.25
N GLU A 109 2.44 -24.62 -7.18
CA GLU A 109 3.59 -23.72 -7.21
C GLU A 109 4.88 -24.42 -7.70
N ASP A 110 5.15 -25.64 -7.22
CA ASP A 110 6.30 -26.41 -7.68
C ASP A 110 6.17 -26.78 -9.16
N THR A 111 4.93 -27.03 -9.62
CA THR A 111 4.63 -27.33 -11.02
C THR A 111 5.05 -26.20 -11.94
N ILE A 112 4.55 -24.99 -11.65
CA ILE A 112 4.81 -23.80 -12.46
C ILE A 112 6.24 -23.29 -12.30
N ALA A 113 6.96 -23.74 -11.27
CA ALA A 113 8.39 -23.47 -11.06
C ALA A 113 9.34 -24.48 -11.73
N LYS A 114 8.85 -25.56 -12.35
CA LYS A 114 9.69 -26.55 -13.06
C LYS A 114 10.49 -25.88 -14.19
N GLU A 115 11.70 -26.40 -14.44
CA GLU A 115 12.51 -26.02 -15.61
C GLU A 115 12.68 -27.23 -16.56
N PRO A 116 12.32 -27.11 -17.86
CA PRO A 116 11.69 -25.94 -18.50
C PRO A 116 10.27 -25.68 -17.99
N GLN A 117 9.84 -24.40 -18.04
CA GLN A 117 8.50 -24.02 -17.57
C GLN A 117 7.40 -24.79 -18.30
N PRO A 118 6.38 -25.30 -17.58
CA PRO A 118 5.29 -26.02 -18.22
C PRO A 118 4.48 -25.08 -19.10
N THR A 119 3.92 -25.62 -20.19
CA THR A 119 2.89 -24.93 -20.95
C THR A 119 1.65 -24.68 -20.08
N ILE A 120 0.84 -23.69 -20.45
CA ILE A 120 -0.44 -23.41 -19.80
C ILE A 120 -1.33 -24.66 -19.69
N ALA A 121 -1.40 -25.48 -20.74
CA ALA A 121 -2.18 -26.72 -20.73
C ALA A 121 -1.63 -27.75 -19.72
N GLN A 122 -0.30 -27.89 -19.63
CA GLN A 122 0.34 -28.78 -18.64
C GLN A 122 0.12 -28.29 -17.21
N ALA A 123 0.23 -26.99 -16.95
CA ALA A 123 -0.09 -26.42 -15.63
C ALA A 123 -1.57 -26.62 -15.28
N THR A 124 -2.47 -26.42 -16.25
CA THR A 124 -3.93 -26.60 -16.06
C THR A 124 -4.28 -28.04 -15.68
N GLU A 125 -3.58 -29.04 -16.22
CA GLU A 125 -3.81 -30.46 -15.88
C GLU A 125 -3.54 -30.75 -14.39
N GLU A 126 -2.63 -30.00 -13.77
CA GLU A 126 -2.16 -30.20 -12.41
C GLU A 126 -3.02 -29.47 -11.36
N VAL A 127 -4.14 -28.86 -11.78
CA VAL A 127 -5.14 -28.25 -10.91
C VAL A 127 -6.01 -29.35 -10.28
N ASP A 128 -5.86 -29.55 -8.98
CA ASP A 128 -6.57 -30.60 -8.24
C ASP A 128 -8.00 -30.18 -7.87
N ILE A 129 -8.98 -30.89 -8.44
CA ILE A 129 -10.41 -30.71 -8.12
C ILE A 129 -10.84 -31.62 -6.95
N GLY A 130 -10.42 -32.88 -7.00
CA GLY A 130 -10.88 -33.93 -6.10
C GLY A 130 -10.35 -33.74 -4.68
N GLY A 131 -9.05 -33.50 -4.54
CA GLY A 131 -8.38 -33.28 -3.27
C GLY A 131 -8.89 -32.03 -2.55
N VAL A 132 -9.06 -30.92 -3.29
CA VAL A 132 -9.65 -29.68 -2.74
C VAL A 132 -11.06 -29.93 -2.22
N THR A 133 -11.89 -30.65 -2.99
CA THR A 133 -13.26 -30.96 -2.55
C THR A 133 -13.29 -31.87 -1.32
N LEU A 134 -12.39 -32.87 -1.23
CA LEU A 134 -12.24 -33.73 -0.04
C LEU A 134 -11.87 -32.90 1.19
N LEU A 135 -10.85 -32.04 1.08
CA LEU A 135 -10.40 -31.18 2.17
C LEU A 135 -11.49 -30.23 2.66
N ARG A 136 -12.15 -29.52 1.74
CA ARG A 136 -13.22 -28.55 2.10
C ARG A 136 -14.43 -29.25 2.71
N ALA A 137 -14.82 -30.43 2.19
CA ALA A 137 -15.94 -31.19 2.74
C ALA A 137 -15.65 -31.66 4.17
N ALA A 138 -14.45 -32.22 4.41
CA ALA A 138 -14.05 -32.69 5.72
C ALA A 138 -13.88 -31.54 6.72
N ALA A 139 -13.24 -30.45 6.32
CA ALA A 139 -13.07 -29.25 7.14
C ALA A 139 -14.41 -28.57 7.47
N LYS A 140 -15.36 -28.56 6.54
CA LYS A 140 -16.73 -28.06 6.81
C LYS A 140 -17.42 -28.88 7.91
N ASN A 141 -17.25 -30.20 7.91
CA ASN A 141 -17.88 -31.11 8.87
C ASN A 141 -16.95 -31.50 10.03
N HIS A 142 -16.02 -30.62 10.43
CA HIS A 142 -15.00 -30.89 11.45
C HIS A 142 -15.55 -31.19 12.85
N GLU A 143 -16.83 -30.87 13.12
CA GLU A 143 -17.48 -31.31 14.35
C GLU A 143 -17.40 -32.83 14.52
N ARG A 144 -17.50 -33.56 13.40
CA ARG A 144 -17.43 -35.03 13.35
C ARG A 144 -16.15 -35.55 12.68
N VAL A 145 -15.77 -34.98 11.54
CA VAL A 145 -14.74 -35.53 10.65
C VAL A 145 -13.36 -34.98 10.98
N TRP A 146 -12.36 -35.85 11.04
CA TRP A 146 -10.96 -35.48 11.10
C TRP A 146 -10.43 -35.20 9.70
N VAL A 147 -9.88 -34.00 9.47
CA VAL A 147 -9.20 -33.66 8.22
C VAL A 147 -7.71 -33.53 8.48
N LEU A 148 -6.87 -34.19 7.68
CA LEU A 148 -5.41 -34.14 7.81
C LEU A 148 -4.80 -33.74 6.48
N SER A 149 -4.20 -32.56 6.45
CA SER A 149 -3.69 -31.96 5.22
C SER A 149 -2.18 -31.76 5.17
N ASP A 150 -1.49 -32.03 6.28
CA ASP A 150 -0.03 -31.98 6.42
C ASP A 150 0.46 -33.20 7.21
N PRO A 151 1.44 -33.95 6.68
CA PRO A 151 2.09 -35.06 7.38
C PRO A 151 2.58 -34.77 8.80
N LYS A 152 2.96 -33.53 9.10
CA LYS A 152 3.46 -33.14 10.43
C LYS A 152 2.42 -33.30 11.55
N ASP A 153 1.14 -33.37 11.20
CA ASP A 153 0.06 -33.50 12.18
C ASP A 153 -0.28 -34.96 12.50
N TYR A 154 0.24 -35.94 11.74
CA TYR A 154 -0.18 -37.34 11.84
C TYR A 154 0.01 -37.94 13.23
N THR A 155 1.18 -37.71 13.85
CA THR A 155 1.47 -38.23 15.20
C THR A 155 0.51 -37.63 16.23
N LYS A 156 0.40 -36.30 16.26
CA LYS A 156 -0.49 -35.60 17.21
C LYS A 156 -1.95 -36.02 17.02
N PHE A 157 -2.37 -36.22 15.77
CA PHE A 157 -3.69 -36.75 15.46
C PHE A 157 -3.91 -38.14 16.06
N LEU A 158 -3.01 -39.10 15.82
CA LEU A 158 -3.13 -40.46 16.35
C LEU A 158 -3.22 -40.48 17.88
N ASP A 159 -2.40 -39.68 18.56
CA ASP A 159 -2.43 -39.55 20.02
C ASP A 159 -3.81 -39.06 20.50
N ASN A 160 -4.36 -38.01 19.87
CA ASN A 160 -5.66 -37.47 20.22
C ASN A 160 -6.79 -38.46 19.90
N TYR A 161 -6.74 -39.11 18.75
CA TYR A 161 -7.74 -40.08 18.31
C TYR A 161 -7.78 -41.31 19.25
N ALA A 162 -6.62 -41.75 19.75
CA ALA A 162 -6.51 -42.86 20.69
C ALA A 162 -6.94 -42.49 22.13
N SER A 163 -6.68 -41.26 22.58
CA SER A 163 -6.87 -40.83 23.98
C SER A 163 -8.33 -40.83 24.47
N LYS A 164 -9.32 -40.82 23.55
CA LYS A 164 -10.76 -40.67 23.82
C LYS A 164 -11.14 -39.42 24.65
N ASP A 165 -10.24 -38.46 24.81
CA ASP A 165 -10.56 -37.14 25.37
C ASP A 165 -11.34 -36.33 24.31
N ALA A 166 -12.64 -36.18 24.54
CA ALA A 166 -13.55 -35.54 23.59
C ALA A 166 -13.23 -34.05 23.37
N GLU A 167 -12.80 -33.32 24.39
CA GLU A 167 -12.49 -31.89 24.30
C GLU A 167 -11.15 -31.67 23.61
N ALA A 168 -10.12 -32.44 23.96
CA ALA A 168 -8.83 -32.39 23.26
C ALA A 168 -8.98 -32.77 21.78
N ALA A 169 -9.78 -33.80 21.49
CA ALA A 169 -10.08 -34.22 20.13
C ALA A 169 -10.83 -33.14 19.33
N LYS A 170 -11.82 -32.49 19.93
CA LYS A 170 -12.56 -31.38 19.31
C LYS A 170 -11.65 -30.19 19.03
N ALA A 171 -10.84 -29.79 20.02
CA ALA A 171 -9.88 -28.70 19.86
C ALA A 171 -8.87 -29.00 18.72
N ASN A 172 -8.41 -30.25 18.61
CA ASN A 172 -7.52 -30.67 17.53
C ASN A 172 -8.22 -30.61 16.16
N ARG A 173 -9.45 -31.13 16.03
CA ARG A 173 -10.24 -31.04 14.78
C ARG A 173 -10.47 -29.59 14.33
N ASN A 174 -10.74 -28.68 15.27
CA ASN A 174 -10.92 -27.26 14.94
C ASN A 174 -9.66 -26.66 14.28
N VAL A 175 -8.48 -26.94 14.85
CA VAL A 175 -7.20 -26.45 14.31
C VAL A 175 -6.89 -27.07 12.94
N LEU A 176 -7.14 -28.37 12.81
CA LEU A 176 -6.96 -29.08 11.54
C LEU A 176 -7.89 -28.55 10.44
N ALA A 177 -9.12 -28.17 10.77
CA ALA A 177 -10.06 -27.57 9.83
C ALA A 177 -9.57 -26.20 9.33
N VAL A 178 -9.03 -25.37 10.23
CA VAL A 178 -8.39 -24.10 9.84
C VAL A 178 -7.26 -24.36 8.87
N LYS A 179 -6.37 -25.32 9.17
CA LYS A 179 -5.23 -25.66 8.30
C LYS A 179 -5.67 -26.14 6.92
N ALA A 180 -6.70 -26.99 6.84
CA ALA A 180 -7.24 -27.46 5.58
C ALA A 180 -7.84 -26.30 4.74
N PHE A 181 -8.62 -25.41 5.34
CA PHE A 181 -9.14 -24.23 4.63
C PHE A 181 -8.03 -23.28 4.20
N SER A 182 -7.05 -23.01 5.05
CA SER A 182 -5.88 -22.18 4.71
C SER A 182 -5.08 -22.76 3.56
N GLN A 183 -4.88 -24.08 3.53
CA GLN A 183 -4.19 -24.75 2.41
C GLN A 183 -4.97 -24.61 1.10
N THR A 184 -6.30 -24.80 1.12
CA THR A 184 -7.10 -24.61 -0.10
C THR A 184 -7.18 -23.15 -0.55
N ALA A 185 -7.17 -22.19 0.38
CA ALA A 185 -7.12 -20.77 0.05
C ALA A 185 -5.79 -20.39 -0.62
N HIS A 186 -4.66 -20.83 -0.05
CA HIS A 186 -3.33 -20.64 -0.63
C HIS A 186 -3.22 -21.29 -2.02
N TYR A 187 -3.78 -22.49 -2.18
CA TYR A 187 -3.79 -23.21 -3.45
C TYR A 187 -4.53 -22.43 -4.55
N ASP A 188 -5.73 -21.94 -4.27
CA ASP A 188 -6.52 -21.14 -5.22
C ASP A 188 -5.89 -19.76 -5.46
N GLU A 189 -5.20 -19.17 -4.48
CA GLU A 189 -4.42 -17.95 -4.67
C GLU A 189 -3.28 -18.16 -5.68
N ALA A 190 -2.51 -19.24 -5.54
CA ALA A 190 -1.44 -19.59 -6.47
C ALA A 190 -1.97 -19.80 -7.91
N ILE A 191 -3.09 -20.53 -8.04
CA ILE A 191 -3.77 -20.72 -9.32
C ILE A 191 -4.21 -19.38 -9.90
N SER A 192 -5.00 -18.59 -9.15
CA SER A 192 -5.54 -17.33 -9.65
C SER A 192 -4.45 -16.34 -10.04
N ASN A 193 -3.34 -16.27 -9.28
CA ASN A 193 -2.19 -15.45 -9.62
C ASN A 193 -1.50 -15.92 -10.92
N TYR A 194 -1.32 -17.23 -11.10
CA TYR A 194 -0.79 -17.77 -12.36
C TYR A 194 -1.69 -17.41 -13.55
N TYR A 195 -3.00 -17.65 -13.47
CA TYR A 195 -3.94 -17.28 -14.52
C TYR A 195 -3.96 -15.77 -14.78
N ARG A 196 -3.84 -14.94 -13.74
CA ARG A 196 -3.73 -13.49 -13.90
C ARG A 196 -2.50 -13.08 -14.72
N GLN A 197 -1.36 -13.71 -14.46
CA GLN A 197 -0.12 -13.46 -15.21
C GLN A 197 -0.22 -13.95 -16.67
N GLN A 198 -0.89 -15.08 -16.92
CA GLN A 198 -1.03 -15.61 -18.27
C GLN A 198 -2.07 -14.87 -19.12
N TYR A 199 -3.21 -14.49 -18.54
CA TYR A 199 -4.39 -14.06 -19.31
C TYR A 199 -4.82 -12.61 -19.10
N ALA A 200 -4.43 -12.00 -17.98
CA ALA A 200 -4.84 -10.66 -17.57
C ALA A 200 -3.62 -9.78 -17.18
N SER A 201 -2.47 -10.04 -17.79
CA SER A 201 -1.27 -9.23 -17.65
C SER A 201 -1.14 -8.26 -18.81
N LEU A 202 -0.54 -7.09 -18.60
CA LEU A 202 -0.16 -6.19 -19.70
C LEU A 202 0.79 -6.87 -20.71
N ALA A 203 1.53 -7.89 -20.29
CA ALA A 203 2.38 -8.68 -21.20
C ALA A 203 1.57 -9.68 -22.03
N SER A 204 0.35 -9.99 -21.63
CA SER A 204 -0.51 -10.93 -22.34
C SER A 204 -1.19 -10.26 -23.53
N LYS A 205 -1.26 -10.98 -24.65
CA LYS A 205 -1.99 -10.55 -25.86
C LYS A 205 -3.43 -11.07 -25.89
N SER A 206 -3.88 -11.77 -24.85
CA SER A 206 -5.12 -12.55 -24.90
C SER A 206 -6.39 -11.78 -24.56
N THR A 207 -6.30 -10.65 -23.85
CA THR A 207 -7.47 -9.87 -23.41
C THR A 207 -7.16 -8.38 -23.37
N ASP A 208 -8.20 -7.55 -23.52
CA ASP A 208 -8.13 -6.10 -23.25
C ASP A 208 -8.14 -5.78 -21.74
N VAL A 209 -8.50 -6.76 -20.91
CA VAL A 209 -8.63 -6.64 -19.45
C VAL A 209 -7.27 -6.86 -18.79
N VAL A 210 -6.67 -5.78 -18.28
CA VAL A 210 -5.40 -5.86 -17.55
C VAL A 210 -5.66 -5.81 -16.05
N GLN A 211 -5.29 -6.88 -15.33
CA GLN A 211 -5.35 -6.98 -13.86
C GLN A 211 -3.98 -7.02 -13.19
N GLN A 212 -2.91 -7.21 -13.98
CA GLN A 212 -1.56 -7.38 -13.46
C GLN A 212 -0.53 -6.64 -14.32
N LEU A 213 0.43 -6.03 -13.64
CA LEU A 213 1.59 -5.37 -14.22
C LEU A 213 2.87 -5.99 -13.65
N PRO A 214 3.74 -6.59 -14.50
CA PRO A 214 5.04 -7.04 -14.05
C PRO A 214 5.92 -5.83 -13.72
N LEU A 215 6.65 -5.91 -12.61
CA LEU A 215 7.59 -4.88 -12.18
C LEU A 215 9.02 -5.42 -12.28
N ARG A 216 9.97 -4.53 -12.61
CA ARG A 216 11.39 -4.90 -12.79
C ARG A 216 12.01 -5.56 -11.56
N TYR A 217 11.62 -5.09 -10.37
CA TYR A 217 12.04 -5.54 -9.05
C TYR A 217 11.15 -4.83 -8.00
N GLY A 218 11.26 -5.26 -6.73
CA GLY A 218 10.55 -4.70 -5.58
C GLY A 218 11.13 -3.35 -5.13
N ALA A 219 11.23 -3.13 -3.81
CA ALA A 219 11.82 -1.89 -3.31
C ALA A 219 13.30 -1.71 -3.73
N ASN A 220 14.03 -2.81 -3.91
CA ASN A 220 15.45 -2.81 -4.30
C ASN A 220 15.72 -3.77 -5.47
N PRO A 221 16.77 -3.54 -6.29
CA PRO A 221 17.06 -4.32 -7.50
C PRO A 221 17.18 -5.85 -7.33
N HIS A 222 17.63 -6.32 -6.17
CA HIS A 222 17.80 -7.74 -5.86
C HIS A 222 16.49 -8.43 -5.44
N GLN A 223 15.44 -7.67 -5.11
CA GLN A 223 14.14 -8.20 -4.71
C GLN A 223 13.33 -8.52 -5.96
N ARG A 224 13.49 -9.73 -6.50
CA ARG A 224 12.76 -10.23 -7.67
C ARG A 224 12.13 -11.59 -7.34
N PRO A 225 10.97 -11.93 -7.93
CA PRO A 225 10.15 -11.12 -8.83
C PRO A 225 9.36 -10.01 -8.09
N ALA A 226 8.71 -9.11 -8.83
CA ALA A 226 7.78 -8.13 -8.28
C ALA A 226 6.63 -7.84 -9.27
N GLN A 227 5.46 -7.48 -8.75
CA GLN A 227 4.27 -7.17 -9.54
C GLN A 227 3.34 -6.19 -8.81
N ALA A 228 2.49 -5.49 -9.56
CA ALA A 228 1.32 -4.79 -9.06
C ALA A 228 0.07 -5.45 -9.68
N PHE A 229 -0.97 -5.71 -8.87
CA PHE A 229 -2.18 -6.37 -9.35
C PHE A 229 -3.42 -5.96 -8.55
N VAL A 230 -4.59 -6.15 -9.16
CA VAL A 230 -5.90 -6.15 -8.49
C VAL A 230 -6.47 -7.56 -8.47
N THR A 231 -7.24 -7.90 -7.45
CA THR A 231 -7.93 -9.20 -7.37
C THR A 231 -9.25 -9.22 -8.12
N ASN A 232 -9.88 -8.05 -8.29
CA ASN A 232 -11.17 -7.84 -8.92
C ASN A 232 -11.12 -6.63 -9.87
N GLY A 233 -11.95 -6.63 -10.91
CA GLY A 233 -12.02 -5.51 -11.86
C GLY A 233 -10.78 -5.37 -12.73
N GLU A 234 -10.56 -4.17 -13.28
CA GLU A 234 -9.37 -3.82 -14.08
C GLU A 234 -8.37 -3.01 -13.25
N MET A 235 -7.10 -3.04 -13.67
CA MET A 235 -6.08 -2.13 -13.14
C MET A 235 -6.54 -0.69 -13.38
N PRO A 236 -6.70 0.13 -12.33
CA PRO A 236 -7.17 1.51 -12.49
C PRO A 236 -6.11 2.42 -13.11
N VAL A 237 -4.89 1.93 -13.31
CA VAL A 237 -3.75 2.71 -13.81
C VAL A 237 -3.22 2.11 -15.11
N LYS A 238 -3.10 2.96 -16.13
CA LYS A 238 -2.51 2.66 -17.43
C LYS A 238 -1.23 3.45 -17.66
N ALA A 239 -0.16 2.78 -18.09
CA ALA A 239 1.04 3.46 -18.55
C ALA A 239 0.86 3.93 -20.01
N LEU A 240 0.91 5.25 -20.23
CA LEU A 240 0.86 5.86 -21.57
C LEU A 240 2.25 6.02 -22.19
N CYS A 241 3.27 6.18 -21.35
CA CYS A 241 4.68 6.27 -21.74
C CYS A 241 5.55 5.73 -20.60
N GLY A 242 6.71 5.16 -20.93
CA GLY A 242 7.61 4.54 -19.96
C GLY A 242 6.99 3.33 -19.24
N SER A 243 7.63 2.90 -18.15
CA SER A 243 7.14 1.80 -17.30
C SER A 243 7.36 2.12 -15.83
N PRO A 244 6.34 1.97 -14.96
CA PRO A 244 6.47 2.21 -13.54
C PRO A 244 7.31 1.13 -12.85
N GLY A 245 8.10 1.52 -11.86
CA GLY A 245 8.70 0.62 -10.87
C GLY A 245 7.85 0.47 -9.61
N TYR A 246 8.29 -0.37 -8.67
CA TYR A 246 7.59 -0.60 -7.39
C TYR A 246 7.45 0.68 -6.57
N ILE A 247 8.55 1.42 -6.36
CA ILE A 247 8.53 2.69 -5.64
C ILE A 247 7.68 3.75 -6.38
N ASN A 248 7.67 3.74 -7.72
CA ASN A 248 6.81 4.63 -8.49
C ASN A 248 5.32 4.37 -8.20
N PHE A 249 4.90 3.12 -7.98
CA PHE A 249 3.53 2.83 -7.56
C PHE A 249 3.24 3.31 -6.14
N LEU A 250 4.18 3.15 -5.20
CA LEU A 250 4.02 3.69 -3.86
C LEU A 250 3.85 5.22 -3.86
N ASP A 251 4.69 5.92 -4.62
CA ASP A 251 4.61 7.38 -4.74
C ASP A 251 3.33 7.82 -5.48
N SER A 252 3.06 7.25 -6.66
CA SER A 252 1.95 7.67 -7.52
C SER A 252 0.57 7.43 -6.91
N LEU A 253 0.35 6.30 -6.23
CA LEU A 253 -0.94 6.00 -5.62
C LEU A 253 -1.23 6.91 -4.43
N ASN A 254 -0.22 7.22 -3.60
CA ASN A 254 -0.37 8.19 -2.52
C ASN A 254 -0.52 9.63 -3.07
N ALA A 255 0.25 9.98 -4.10
CA ALA A 255 0.14 11.29 -4.75
C ALA A 255 -1.24 11.50 -5.36
N TRP A 256 -1.78 10.50 -6.05
CA TRP A 256 -3.13 10.53 -6.61
C TRP A 256 -4.18 10.71 -5.51
N ALA A 257 -4.12 9.91 -4.45
CA ALA A 257 -5.07 9.97 -3.36
C ALA A 257 -5.07 11.36 -2.68
N LEU A 258 -3.88 11.94 -2.46
CA LEU A 258 -3.74 13.30 -1.93
C LEU A 258 -4.37 14.36 -2.85
N VAL A 259 -4.03 14.38 -4.14
CA VAL A 259 -4.52 15.45 -5.03
C VAL A 259 -6.00 15.32 -5.33
N ARG A 260 -6.54 14.10 -5.37
CA ARG A 260 -7.98 13.86 -5.50
C ARG A 260 -8.73 14.45 -4.31
N GLU A 261 -8.28 14.17 -3.09
CA GLU A 261 -8.93 14.71 -1.89
C GLU A 261 -8.75 16.21 -1.72
N LEU A 262 -7.59 16.76 -2.10
CA LEU A 262 -7.39 18.22 -2.14
C LEU A 262 -8.39 18.87 -3.10
N ALA A 263 -8.50 18.36 -4.33
CA ALA A 263 -9.42 18.91 -5.32
C ALA A 263 -10.88 18.80 -4.88
N GLU A 264 -11.28 17.66 -4.29
CA GLU A 264 -12.62 17.46 -3.73
C GLU A 264 -12.92 18.44 -2.59
N ALA A 265 -11.98 18.59 -1.64
CA ALA A 265 -12.18 19.41 -0.45
C ALA A 265 -12.15 20.92 -0.72
N THR A 266 -11.42 21.36 -1.74
CA THR A 266 -11.22 22.80 -2.02
C THR A 266 -11.93 23.29 -3.27
N GLY A 267 -12.38 22.39 -4.15
CA GLY A 267 -12.95 22.76 -5.46
C GLY A 267 -11.93 23.39 -6.42
N LEU A 268 -10.63 23.19 -6.20
CA LEU A 268 -9.55 23.78 -6.99
C LEU A 268 -8.67 22.68 -7.60
N PRO A 269 -8.03 22.93 -8.77
CA PRO A 269 -7.00 22.03 -9.26
C PRO A 269 -5.86 21.88 -8.25
N ALA A 270 -5.52 20.64 -7.93
CA ALA A 270 -4.48 20.27 -6.99
C ALA A 270 -3.34 19.49 -7.65
N ALA A 271 -2.14 19.66 -7.10
CA ALA A 271 -0.92 18.96 -7.50
C ALA A 271 -0.08 18.58 -6.27
N ALA A 272 0.68 17.50 -6.41
CA ALA A 272 1.65 17.06 -5.41
C ALA A 272 2.94 16.59 -6.08
N SER A 273 4.07 16.83 -5.42
CA SER A 273 5.40 16.35 -5.76
C SER A 273 5.79 15.34 -4.68
N PHE A 274 5.87 14.06 -5.01
CA PHE A 274 6.19 12.98 -4.07
C PHE A 274 7.63 12.49 -4.24
N LYS A 275 8.24 12.14 -3.12
CA LYS A 275 9.54 11.48 -3.07
C LYS A 275 9.59 10.56 -1.86
N HIS A 276 9.96 9.30 -2.05
CA HIS A 276 10.06 8.31 -0.97
C HIS A 276 8.79 8.21 -0.12
N VAL A 277 7.64 8.12 -0.80
CA VAL A 277 6.31 7.90 -0.22
C VAL A 277 5.88 9.02 0.74
N SER A 278 6.33 10.24 0.50
CA SER A 278 5.87 11.45 1.18
C SER A 278 5.89 12.65 0.24
N PRO A 279 4.99 13.63 0.41
CA PRO A 279 5.00 14.84 -0.40
C PRO A 279 6.23 15.69 -0.06
N ALA A 280 7.11 15.91 -1.03
CA ALA A 280 8.07 17.01 -1.00
C ALA A 280 7.35 18.36 -1.00
N GLY A 281 6.20 18.42 -1.67
CA GLY A 281 5.23 19.50 -1.54
C GLY A 281 3.89 19.15 -2.15
N ALA A 282 2.85 19.88 -1.77
CA ALA A 282 1.50 19.78 -2.31
C ALA A 282 0.83 21.14 -2.28
N ALA A 283 -0.05 21.39 -3.24
CA ALA A 283 -0.73 22.67 -3.37
C ALA A 283 -2.02 22.57 -4.18
N VAL A 284 -2.83 23.62 -4.07
CA VAL A 284 -3.98 23.90 -4.93
C VAL A 284 -3.70 25.11 -5.83
N GLY A 285 -4.53 25.29 -6.86
CA GLY A 285 -4.37 26.24 -7.96
C GLY A 285 -4.66 27.69 -7.59
N VAL A 286 -3.98 28.23 -6.57
CA VAL A 286 -4.00 29.66 -6.23
C VAL A 286 -3.01 30.39 -7.15
N PRO A 287 -3.40 31.51 -7.80
CA PRO A 287 -2.51 32.28 -8.66
C PRO A 287 -1.21 32.68 -7.96
N LEU A 288 -0.08 32.64 -8.67
CA LEU A 288 1.22 33.04 -8.15
C LEU A 288 1.37 34.57 -8.21
N SER A 289 1.98 35.14 -7.18
CA SER A 289 2.55 36.49 -7.27
C SER A 289 3.80 36.50 -8.16
N GLU A 290 4.24 37.67 -8.60
CA GLU A 290 5.49 37.81 -9.37
C GLU A 290 6.72 37.28 -8.62
N VAL A 291 6.74 37.46 -7.29
CA VAL A 291 7.81 36.97 -6.42
C VAL A 291 7.83 35.44 -6.42
N GLU A 292 6.67 34.81 -6.24
CA GLU A 292 6.55 33.35 -6.26
C GLU A 292 6.89 32.78 -7.64
N ALA A 293 6.42 33.40 -8.72
CA ALA A 293 6.73 32.98 -10.08
C ALA A 293 8.24 32.97 -10.35
N LYS A 294 8.97 34.01 -9.91
CA LYS A 294 10.43 34.07 -9.98
C LYS A 294 11.09 33.01 -9.11
N ALA A 295 10.66 32.87 -7.85
CA ALA A 295 11.20 31.91 -6.91
C ALA A 295 11.05 30.44 -7.38
N PHE A 296 9.97 30.15 -8.12
CA PHE A 296 9.69 28.83 -8.68
C PHE A 296 10.19 28.69 -10.12
N PHE A 297 10.87 29.71 -10.66
CA PHE A 297 11.41 29.73 -12.01
C PHE A 297 10.35 29.43 -13.08
N VAL A 298 9.20 30.11 -12.99
CA VAL A 298 8.07 30.02 -13.92
C VAL A 298 7.56 31.39 -14.38
N ASP A 299 8.26 32.46 -14.03
CA ASP A 299 7.96 33.83 -14.45
C ASP A 299 8.04 34.03 -15.97
N ASP A 300 8.78 33.17 -16.67
CA ASP A 300 8.88 33.14 -18.13
C ASP A 300 7.64 32.59 -18.86
N LEU A 301 6.71 31.97 -18.12
CA LEU A 301 5.53 31.30 -18.70
C LEU A 301 4.25 32.15 -18.66
N GLY A 302 4.35 33.41 -18.21
CA GLY A 302 3.21 34.32 -18.08
C GLY A 302 2.20 33.85 -17.02
N GLN A 303 0.93 34.21 -17.21
CA GLN A 303 -0.14 33.77 -16.32
C GLN A 303 -0.38 32.26 -16.49
N LEU A 304 -0.23 31.52 -15.40
CA LEU A 304 -0.39 30.07 -15.37
C LEU A 304 -1.86 29.66 -15.21
N SER A 305 -2.24 28.53 -15.79
CA SER A 305 -3.48 27.82 -15.47
C SER A 305 -3.55 27.44 -13.99
N GLY A 306 -4.74 27.03 -13.51
CA GLY A 306 -4.92 26.57 -12.14
C GLY A 306 -4.04 25.35 -11.80
N LEU A 307 -3.97 24.37 -12.70
CA LEU A 307 -3.16 23.17 -12.49
C LEU A 307 -1.66 23.46 -12.58
N ALA A 308 -1.23 24.30 -13.53
CA ALA A 308 0.16 24.71 -13.66
C ALA A 308 0.62 25.51 -12.43
N SER A 309 -0.25 26.37 -11.89
CA SER A 309 -0.02 27.09 -10.64
C SER A 309 0.13 26.13 -9.47
N ALA A 310 -0.78 25.16 -9.33
CA ALA A 310 -0.71 24.14 -8.28
C ALA A 310 0.61 23.36 -8.34
N TYR A 311 1.03 22.91 -9.54
CA TYR A 311 2.28 22.17 -9.67
C TYR A 311 3.53 23.01 -9.41
N ALA A 312 3.56 24.26 -9.91
CA ALA A 312 4.66 25.19 -9.62
C ALA A 312 4.82 25.40 -8.10
N ARG A 313 3.71 25.57 -7.37
CA ARG A 313 3.68 25.68 -5.90
C ARG A 313 4.14 24.39 -5.22
N ALA A 314 3.60 23.24 -5.62
CA ALA A 314 3.92 21.94 -5.03
C ALA A 314 5.42 21.61 -5.17
N ARG A 315 6.00 21.78 -6.36
CA ARG A 315 7.45 21.60 -6.58
C ARG A 315 8.28 22.70 -5.93
N GLY A 316 7.72 23.91 -5.83
CA GLY A 316 8.37 25.08 -5.27
C GLY A 316 8.66 25.00 -3.77
N ALA A 317 7.87 24.21 -3.03
CA ALA A 317 8.03 24.01 -1.59
C ALA A 317 9.47 23.59 -1.23
N ASP A 318 9.98 22.52 -1.85
CA ASP A 318 11.33 22.01 -1.62
C ASP A 318 11.91 21.44 -2.92
N ARG A 319 12.64 22.28 -3.67
CA ARG A 319 13.15 21.92 -5.00
C ARG A 319 14.17 20.78 -4.97
N MET A 320 14.93 20.66 -3.88
CA MET A 320 15.91 19.58 -3.71
C MET A 320 15.21 18.26 -3.48
N SER A 321 14.23 18.23 -2.57
CA SER A 321 13.43 17.03 -2.31
C SER A 321 12.61 16.62 -3.54
N SER A 322 12.16 17.58 -4.36
CA SER A 322 11.47 17.33 -5.62
C SER A 322 12.37 16.88 -6.79
N PHE A 323 13.69 16.75 -6.58
CA PHE A 323 14.58 16.24 -7.62
C PHE A 323 14.29 14.77 -7.90
N GLY A 324 13.78 14.46 -9.10
CA GLY A 324 13.32 13.11 -9.44
C GLY A 324 12.07 12.73 -8.64
N ASP A 325 11.13 13.66 -8.50
CA ASP A 325 9.82 13.41 -7.89
C ASP A 325 8.91 12.54 -8.75
N PHE A 326 7.87 12.00 -8.13
CA PHE A 326 6.69 11.50 -8.83
C PHE A 326 5.53 12.48 -8.62
N ILE A 327 4.91 12.93 -9.71
CA ILE A 327 3.95 14.02 -9.70
C ILE A 327 2.52 13.45 -9.66
N GLY A 328 1.69 13.91 -8.73
CA GLY A 328 0.24 13.69 -8.78
C GLY A 328 -0.48 14.94 -9.28
N LEU A 329 -1.43 14.78 -10.20
CA LEU A 329 -2.27 15.87 -10.73
C LEU A 329 -3.73 15.47 -10.71
N SER A 330 -4.58 16.31 -10.12
CA SER A 330 -6.01 16.02 -9.93
C SER A 330 -6.88 16.20 -11.19
N HIS A 331 -6.38 16.94 -12.18
CA HIS A 331 -7.13 17.37 -13.37
C HIS A 331 -6.38 16.98 -14.65
N PRO A 332 -7.04 17.02 -15.83
CA PRO A 332 -6.38 16.81 -17.11
C PRO A 332 -5.14 17.68 -17.26
N VAL A 333 -4.02 17.07 -17.68
CA VAL A 333 -2.74 17.80 -17.78
C VAL A 333 -2.73 18.69 -19.01
N ASP A 334 -2.63 20.00 -18.77
CA ASP A 334 -2.51 21.01 -19.82
C ASP A 334 -1.07 21.24 -20.31
N VAL A 335 -0.94 21.92 -21.45
CA VAL A 335 0.36 22.25 -22.07
C VAL A 335 1.26 23.08 -21.14
N GLN A 336 0.73 24.01 -20.35
CA GLN A 336 1.55 24.84 -19.45
C GLN A 336 2.18 24.00 -18.35
N THR A 337 1.39 23.11 -17.73
CA THR A 337 1.83 22.15 -16.73
C THR A 337 2.89 21.23 -17.32
N ALA A 338 2.65 20.68 -18.52
CA ALA A 338 3.63 19.84 -19.22
C ALA A 338 4.95 20.57 -19.53
N LYS A 339 4.90 21.87 -19.88
CA LYS A 339 6.10 22.70 -20.09
C LYS A 339 6.90 22.93 -18.80
N ILE A 340 6.24 23.10 -17.66
CA ILE A 340 6.92 23.16 -16.35
C ILE A 340 7.60 21.82 -16.06
N ILE A 341 6.88 20.71 -16.24
CA ILE A 341 7.42 19.36 -15.98
C ILE A 341 8.60 19.06 -16.94
N SER A 342 8.49 19.40 -18.22
CA SER A 342 9.46 19.01 -19.26
C SER A 342 10.88 19.48 -18.99
N ARG A 343 11.03 20.68 -18.42
CA ARG A 343 12.32 21.30 -18.09
C ARG A 343 12.90 20.92 -16.72
N GLU A 344 12.18 20.09 -15.96
CA GLU A 344 12.55 19.67 -14.61
C GLU A 344 13.00 18.20 -14.55
N VAL A 345 13.81 17.84 -13.54
CA VAL A 345 14.14 16.43 -13.27
C VAL A 345 13.02 15.81 -12.45
N SER A 346 12.36 14.82 -13.04
CA SER A 346 11.22 14.09 -12.48
C SER A 346 11.25 12.64 -12.96
N ASP A 347 10.69 11.72 -12.17
CA ASP A 347 10.63 10.28 -12.48
C ASP A 347 9.32 9.85 -13.13
N GLY A 348 8.22 10.55 -12.86
CA GLY A 348 6.95 10.28 -13.52
C GLY A 348 5.81 11.19 -13.07
N VAL A 349 4.66 11.02 -13.72
CA VAL A 349 3.43 11.76 -13.42
C VAL A 349 2.22 10.84 -13.50
N ILE A 350 1.25 11.02 -12.59
CA ILE A 350 -0.06 10.38 -12.60
C ILE A 350 -1.16 11.43 -12.64
N ALA A 351 -2.13 11.27 -13.55
CA ALA A 351 -3.24 12.20 -13.77
C ALA A 351 -4.46 11.47 -14.34
N PRO A 352 -5.67 12.05 -14.29
CA PRO A 352 -6.87 11.39 -14.83
C PRO A 352 -6.86 11.35 -16.37
N SER A 353 -6.24 12.33 -17.02
CA SER A 353 -6.04 12.39 -18.47
C SER A 353 -4.99 13.45 -18.84
N TYR A 354 -4.64 13.52 -20.13
CA TYR A 354 -3.64 14.44 -20.67
C TYR A 354 -4.17 15.05 -21.96
N GLU A 355 -3.97 16.35 -22.16
CA GLU A 355 -4.13 16.94 -23.50
C GLU A 355 -3.13 16.29 -24.47
N PRO A 356 -3.49 16.11 -25.76
CA PRO A 356 -2.61 15.46 -26.74
C PRO A 356 -1.22 16.11 -26.82
N GLU A 357 -1.16 17.44 -26.86
CA GLU A 357 0.09 18.19 -26.92
C GLU A 357 0.88 18.09 -25.61
N ALA A 358 0.20 18.05 -24.46
CA ALA A 358 0.83 17.84 -23.16
C ALA A 358 1.47 16.45 -23.08
N LEU A 359 0.77 15.41 -23.53
CA LEU A 359 1.29 14.05 -23.60
C LEU A 359 2.50 13.95 -24.54
N GLU A 360 2.48 14.62 -25.69
CA GLU A 360 3.61 14.65 -26.62
C GLU A 360 4.86 15.28 -25.97
N ILE A 361 4.69 16.39 -25.24
CA ILE A 361 5.79 17.05 -24.51
C ILE A 361 6.37 16.11 -23.46
N LEU A 362 5.51 15.49 -22.64
CA LEU A 362 5.94 14.62 -21.54
C LEU A 362 6.60 13.33 -22.03
N SER A 363 6.08 12.75 -23.11
CA SER A 363 6.61 11.50 -23.68
C SER A 363 8.04 11.65 -24.20
N LYS A 364 8.48 12.87 -24.55
CA LYS A 364 9.87 13.12 -24.99
C LYS A 364 10.88 13.10 -23.84
N LYS A 365 10.45 13.27 -22.58
CA LYS A 365 11.35 13.29 -21.42
C LYS A 365 12.08 11.96 -21.23
N LYS A 366 13.28 12.03 -20.65
CA LYS A 366 14.16 10.87 -20.40
C LYS A 366 14.34 9.98 -21.64
N GLY A 367 14.40 10.61 -22.83
CA GLY A 367 14.58 9.92 -24.11
C GLY A 367 13.46 8.92 -24.44
N GLY A 368 12.20 9.28 -24.19
CA GLY A 368 11.06 8.39 -24.45
C GLY A 368 10.68 7.46 -23.30
N LYS A 369 11.37 7.54 -22.15
CA LYS A 369 11.23 6.59 -21.03
C LYS A 369 10.61 7.20 -19.77
N TYR A 370 10.15 8.44 -19.84
CA TYR A 370 9.48 9.09 -18.70
C TYR A 370 8.15 8.39 -18.41
N CYS A 371 7.89 8.11 -17.13
CA CYS A 371 6.71 7.36 -16.72
C CYS A 371 5.48 8.27 -16.69
N VAL A 372 4.53 8.05 -17.60
CA VAL A 372 3.27 8.80 -17.67
C VAL A 372 2.13 7.83 -17.40
N LEU A 373 1.42 8.04 -16.29
CA LEU A 373 0.36 7.17 -15.81
C LEU A 373 -1.00 7.86 -15.90
N GLN A 374 -1.94 7.25 -16.59
CA GLN A 374 -3.34 7.64 -16.53
C GLN A 374 -4.06 6.80 -15.48
N ILE A 375 -4.84 7.44 -14.60
CA ILE A 375 -5.66 6.74 -13.60
C ILE A 375 -7.15 6.98 -13.86
N ASP A 376 -7.97 5.95 -13.68
CA ASP A 376 -9.43 6.09 -13.65
C ASP A 376 -9.85 6.92 -12.42
N PRO A 377 -10.41 8.13 -12.59
CA PRO A 377 -10.81 8.95 -11.47
C PRO A 377 -11.98 8.37 -10.66
N GLN A 378 -12.74 7.43 -11.23
CA GLN A 378 -13.89 6.80 -10.58
C GLN A 378 -13.48 5.61 -9.68
N PHE A 379 -12.23 5.14 -9.79
CA PHE A 379 -11.75 4.02 -9.00
C PHE A 379 -11.84 4.30 -7.49
N GLN A 380 -12.45 3.35 -6.78
CA GLN A 380 -12.49 3.34 -5.32
C GLN A 380 -11.80 2.08 -4.78
N PRO A 381 -10.79 2.23 -3.91
CA PRO A 381 -10.14 1.09 -3.28
C PRO A 381 -11.08 0.38 -2.28
N SER A 382 -10.78 -0.87 -1.92
CA SER A 382 -11.48 -1.62 -0.88
C SER A 382 -11.41 -0.92 0.48
N ASP A 383 -12.44 -1.10 1.33
CA ASP A 383 -12.48 -0.58 2.71
C ASP A 383 -11.42 -1.20 3.60
N VAL A 384 -10.99 -2.42 3.28
CA VAL A 384 -9.99 -3.17 4.04
C VAL A 384 -8.71 -3.28 3.21
N GLU A 385 -7.59 -2.92 3.82
CA GLU A 385 -6.25 -3.12 3.28
C GLU A 385 -5.49 -4.17 4.11
N THR A 386 -4.54 -4.85 3.47
CA THR A 386 -3.69 -5.86 4.12
C THR A 386 -2.25 -5.66 3.68
N ARG A 387 -1.31 -5.78 4.61
CA ARG A 387 0.13 -5.75 4.34
C ARG A 387 0.85 -6.88 5.05
N THR A 388 1.96 -7.32 4.47
CA THR A 388 2.84 -8.33 5.04
C THR A 388 4.03 -7.66 5.72
N VAL A 389 4.23 -7.93 7.02
CA VAL A 389 5.40 -7.49 7.77
C VAL A 389 6.04 -8.69 8.45
N TYR A 390 7.29 -9.00 8.09
CA TYR A 390 8.03 -10.15 8.64
C TYR A 390 7.24 -11.48 8.57
N GLY A 391 6.53 -11.71 7.46
CA GLY A 391 5.68 -12.89 7.25
C GLY A 391 4.33 -12.87 7.96
N VAL A 392 4.02 -11.82 8.73
CA VAL A 392 2.74 -11.65 9.44
C VAL A 392 1.82 -10.73 8.62
N GLN A 393 0.56 -11.12 8.48
CA GLN A 393 -0.46 -10.30 7.83
C GLN A 393 -1.09 -9.32 8.83
N LEU A 394 -1.00 -8.03 8.52
CA LEU A 394 -1.66 -6.95 9.23
C LEU A 394 -2.81 -6.44 8.36
N GLN A 395 -4.03 -6.48 8.90
CA GLN A 395 -5.25 -6.08 8.19
C GLN A 395 -5.98 -4.98 8.96
N GLN A 396 -6.43 -3.94 8.25
CA GLN A 396 -7.14 -2.81 8.84
C GLN A 396 -8.13 -2.19 7.86
N ARG A 397 -9.08 -1.37 8.36
CA ARG A 397 -9.83 -0.45 7.50
C ARG A 397 -8.87 0.62 6.98
N ARG A 398 -8.92 0.96 5.69
CA ARG A 398 -8.14 2.08 5.12
C ARG A 398 -8.54 3.41 5.76
N ASN A 399 -7.67 4.40 5.70
CA ASN A 399 -8.01 5.76 6.15
C ASN A 399 -8.81 6.52 5.08
N ASP A 400 -10.14 6.40 5.13
CA ASP A 400 -11.09 7.03 4.20
C ASP A 400 -11.79 8.28 4.74
N VAL A 401 -11.31 8.82 5.86
CA VAL A 401 -11.86 10.05 6.46
C VAL A 401 -11.79 11.22 5.50
N LYS A 402 -12.88 11.99 5.41
CA LYS A 402 -12.93 13.23 4.62
C LYS A 402 -12.44 14.40 5.46
N ILE A 403 -11.45 15.12 4.96
CA ILE A 403 -10.93 16.35 5.58
C ILE A 403 -11.55 17.53 4.86
N THR A 404 -12.62 18.07 5.45
CA THR A 404 -13.33 19.27 4.98
C THR A 404 -13.19 20.39 6.02
N LYS A 405 -13.74 21.57 5.71
CA LYS A 405 -13.78 22.70 6.65
C LYS A 405 -14.46 22.36 7.99
N ASP A 406 -15.38 21.39 7.99
CA ASP A 406 -16.14 20.97 9.18
C ASP A 406 -15.26 20.36 10.28
N LEU A 407 -14.10 19.81 9.89
CA LEU A 407 -13.11 19.28 10.83
C LEU A 407 -12.53 20.36 11.75
N PHE A 408 -12.60 21.64 11.33
CA PHE A 408 -11.90 22.74 11.99
C PHE A 408 -12.78 23.62 12.88
N THR A 409 -13.94 23.11 13.29
CA THR A 409 -14.95 23.85 14.06
C THR A 409 -14.63 23.96 15.56
N ASN A 410 -13.86 23.01 16.11
CA ASN A 410 -13.52 22.99 17.53
C ASN A 410 -12.29 23.86 17.83
N ILE A 411 -12.51 25.17 17.91
CA ILE A 411 -11.46 26.15 18.27
C ILE A 411 -11.38 26.27 19.80
N VAL A 412 -10.22 25.98 20.37
CA VAL A 412 -9.99 25.93 21.83
C VAL A 412 -9.20 27.11 22.39
N SER A 413 -8.56 27.90 21.54
CA SER A 413 -7.86 29.16 21.89
C SER A 413 -8.83 30.30 22.21
N GLU A 414 -8.34 31.38 22.83
CA GLU A 414 -9.13 32.60 23.04
C GLU A 414 -9.47 33.29 21.71
N ASN A 415 -8.48 33.42 20.81
CA ASN A 415 -8.72 33.91 19.45
C ASN A 415 -9.51 32.85 18.65
N LYS A 416 -10.63 33.27 18.06
CA LYS A 416 -11.54 32.42 17.27
C LYS A 416 -11.57 32.77 15.78
N GLU A 417 -10.86 33.81 15.35
CA GLU A 417 -10.95 34.32 13.98
C GLU A 417 -10.12 33.47 13.02
N VAL A 418 -10.77 32.78 12.09
CA VAL A 418 -10.11 32.00 11.03
C VAL A 418 -10.50 32.57 9.65
N PRO A 419 -9.67 33.43 9.05
CA PRO A 419 -9.91 33.97 7.70
C PRO A 419 -10.06 32.87 6.66
N GLU A 420 -10.81 33.13 5.59
CA GLU A 420 -11.10 32.13 4.56
C GLU A 420 -9.83 31.53 3.93
N GLY A 421 -8.81 32.34 3.64
CA GLY A 421 -7.53 31.86 3.13
C GLY A 421 -6.84 30.88 4.10
N SER A 422 -6.97 31.10 5.41
CA SER A 422 -6.43 30.20 6.42
C SER A 422 -7.23 28.90 6.54
N GLN A 423 -8.53 28.91 6.23
CA GLN A 423 -9.32 27.67 6.15
C GLN A 423 -8.84 26.77 5.00
N LEU A 424 -8.48 27.35 3.85
CA LEU A 424 -7.85 26.61 2.75
C LEU A 424 -6.52 25.99 3.20
N ASP A 425 -5.68 26.77 3.88
CA ASP A 425 -4.37 26.31 4.36
C ASP A 425 -4.49 25.19 5.42
N LEU A 426 -5.52 25.24 6.27
CA LEU A 426 -5.86 24.16 7.22
C LEU A 426 -6.18 22.85 6.50
N VAL A 427 -6.99 22.91 5.44
CA VAL A 427 -7.29 21.74 4.59
C VAL A 427 -6.02 21.20 3.95
N VAL A 428 -5.23 22.07 3.29
CA VAL A 428 -4.02 21.67 2.57
C VAL A 428 -3.00 21.01 3.52
N ALA A 429 -2.72 21.64 4.66
CA ALA A 429 -1.77 21.10 5.62
C ALA A 429 -2.22 19.76 6.20
N THR A 430 -3.50 19.64 6.57
CA THR A 430 -4.04 18.43 7.20
C THR A 430 -4.10 17.26 6.21
N LEU A 431 -4.51 17.51 4.96
CA LEU A 431 -4.51 16.49 3.91
C LEU A 431 -3.10 16.04 3.54
N ALA A 432 -2.13 16.95 3.47
CA ALA A 432 -0.74 16.56 3.24
C ALA A 432 -0.24 15.57 4.30
N LEU A 433 -0.56 15.81 5.58
CA LEU A 433 -0.17 14.93 6.68
C LEU A 433 -0.81 13.55 6.62
N LYS A 434 -2.07 13.44 6.16
CA LYS A 434 -2.76 12.15 5.95
C LYS A 434 -1.97 11.20 5.04
N TYR A 435 -1.16 11.76 4.13
CA TYR A 435 -0.38 11.03 3.13
C TYR A 435 1.14 11.20 3.31
N THR A 436 1.58 11.55 4.52
CA THR A 436 3.01 11.72 4.86
C THR A 436 3.42 10.68 5.88
N GLN A 437 4.54 10.00 5.65
CA GLN A 437 5.12 9.03 6.60
C GLN A 437 5.28 9.65 8.00
N SER A 438 4.74 8.97 9.01
CA SER A 438 4.66 9.49 10.38
C SER A 438 5.95 9.31 11.19
N ASN A 439 6.21 10.13 12.20
CA ASN A 439 5.40 11.31 12.56
C ASN A 439 5.65 12.48 11.61
N SER A 440 4.60 13.28 11.38
CA SER A 440 4.64 14.38 10.44
C SER A 440 4.06 15.71 10.96
N VAL A 441 4.67 16.82 10.54
CA VAL A 441 4.25 18.20 10.84
C VAL A 441 4.35 19.01 9.55
N CYS A 442 3.33 19.81 9.26
CA CYS A 442 3.22 20.57 8.01
C CYS A 442 2.94 22.03 8.30
N TYR A 443 3.68 22.92 7.64
CA TYR A 443 3.43 24.35 7.59
C TYR A 443 2.86 24.69 6.21
N ALA A 444 1.73 25.38 6.17
CA ALA A 444 1.09 25.77 4.92
C ALA A 444 0.65 27.23 4.94
N LYS A 445 0.67 27.83 3.75
CA LYS A 445 0.16 29.18 3.48
C LYS A 445 -0.15 29.33 1.99
N ASN A 446 -1.14 30.14 1.64
CA ASN A 446 -1.52 30.46 0.25
C ASN A 446 -1.87 29.22 -0.60
N GLY A 447 -2.53 28.23 0.00
CA GLY A 447 -2.95 27.00 -0.64
C GLY A 447 -1.80 26.03 -0.94
N GLN A 448 -0.64 26.15 -0.29
CA GLN A 448 0.49 25.25 -0.49
C GLN A 448 1.27 24.94 0.79
N ILE A 449 2.03 23.85 0.75
CA ILE A 449 3.05 23.53 1.76
C ILE A 449 4.21 24.53 1.63
N PHE A 450 4.68 25.04 2.77
CA PHE A 450 5.92 25.82 2.91
C PHE A 450 7.03 24.97 3.53
N GLY A 451 6.69 24.04 4.42
CA GLY A 451 7.66 23.12 5.01
C GLY A 451 6.98 21.91 5.65
N LEU A 452 7.58 20.74 5.48
CA LEU A 452 7.01 19.47 5.93
C LEU A 452 8.10 18.56 6.50
N GLY A 453 7.82 18.00 7.67
CA GLY A 453 8.62 16.96 8.29
C GLY A 453 7.90 15.62 8.15
N ALA A 454 8.67 14.59 7.83
CA ALA A 454 8.20 13.23 7.61
C ALA A 454 9.12 12.23 8.30
N GLY A 455 8.56 11.10 8.74
CA GLY A 455 9.29 9.95 9.28
C GLY A 455 10.04 10.22 10.58
N GLN A 456 9.70 11.29 11.31
CA GLN A 456 10.42 11.65 12.54
C GLN A 456 9.86 10.90 13.74
N GLN A 457 10.70 10.63 14.74
CA GLN A 457 10.27 9.92 15.95
C GLN A 457 9.83 10.91 17.06
N SER A 458 10.51 12.05 17.17
CA SER A 458 10.22 13.10 18.16
C SER A 458 9.37 14.21 17.55
N ARG A 459 8.25 14.54 18.21
CA ARG A 459 7.33 15.60 17.74
C ARG A 459 8.04 16.94 17.59
N ILE A 460 8.79 17.37 18.60
CA ILE A 460 9.51 18.66 18.55
C ILE A 460 10.61 18.66 17.49
N HIS A 461 11.27 17.52 17.23
CA HIS A 461 12.23 17.45 16.12
C HIS A 461 11.53 17.56 14.77
N CYS A 462 10.35 16.93 14.62
CA CYS A 462 9.53 17.09 13.43
C CYS A 462 9.09 18.54 13.23
N THR A 463 8.61 19.21 14.27
CA THR A 463 8.23 20.64 14.23
C THR A 463 9.42 21.53 13.90
N ARG A 464 10.60 21.26 14.47
CA ARG A 464 11.83 22.00 14.15
C ARG A 464 12.23 21.83 12.69
N LEU A 465 12.26 20.60 12.19
CA LEU A 465 12.63 20.28 10.82
C LEU A 465 11.65 20.93 9.82
N ALA A 466 10.35 20.73 10.01
CA ALA A 466 9.32 21.32 9.15
C ALA A 466 9.34 22.86 9.18
N GLY A 467 9.55 23.43 10.37
CA GLY A 467 9.72 24.88 10.52
C GLY A 467 10.98 25.38 9.81
N SER A 468 12.11 24.67 9.90
CA SER A 468 13.36 25.11 9.25
C SER A 468 13.22 25.08 7.72
N LYS A 469 12.49 24.10 7.18
CA LYS A 469 12.12 24.10 5.76
C LYS A 469 11.25 25.31 5.39
N THR A 470 10.32 25.70 6.26
CA THR A 470 9.48 26.89 6.08
C THR A 470 10.31 28.18 6.06
N ASP A 471 11.26 28.28 6.98
CA ASP A 471 12.16 29.44 7.09
C ASP A 471 13.02 29.56 5.82
N ASN A 472 13.59 28.45 5.34
CA ASN A 472 14.37 28.40 4.10
C ASN A 472 13.50 28.71 2.87
N PHE A 473 12.30 28.15 2.78
CA PHE A 473 11.33 28.46 1.72
C PHE A 473 11.02 29.95 1.66
N TRP A 474 10.83 30.60 2.82
CA TRP A 474 10.55 32.03 2.88
C TRP A 474 11.77 32.87 2.49
N LEU A 475 12.96 32.50 2.97
CA LEU A 475 14.22 33.18 2.61
C LEU A 475 14.53 33.10 1.11
N ARG A 476 14.12 32.03 0.43
CA ARG A 476 14.26 31.91 -1.04
C ARG A 476 13.53 33.00 -1.82
N GLN A 477 12.59 33.69 -1.18
CA GLN A 477 11.83 34.81 -1.76
C GLN A 477 12.43 36.19 -1.39
N HIS A 478 13.55 36.22 -0.64
CA HIS A 478 14.23 37.47 -0.32
C HIS A 478 14.71 38.18 -1.60
N PRO A 479 14.60 39.52 -1.73
CA PRO A 479 14.97 40.23 -2.94
C PRO A 479 16.39 39.92 -3.45
N ARG A 480 17.37 39.83 -2.54
CA ARG A 480 18.77 39.47 -2.89
C ARG A 480 18.93 38.03 -3.37
N VAL A 481 18.05 37.12 -2.96
CA VAL A 481 18.05 35.73 -3.44
C VAL A 481 17.46 35.66 -4.85
N LEU A 482 16.37 36.40 -5.10
CA LEU A 482 15.75 36.50 -6.41
C LEU A 482 16.67 37.17 -7.45
N SER A 483 17.59 38.02 -7.00
CA SER A 483 18.55 38.75 -7.83
C SER A 483 19.96 38.17 -7.83
N LEU A 484 20.14 36.89 -7.46
CA LEU A 484 21.48 36.28 -7.43
C LEU A 484 22.13 36.30 -8.83
N PRO A 485 23.40 36.74 -8.93
CA PRO A 485 24.06 37.00 -10.22
C PRO A 485 24.65 35.70 -10.80
N PHE A 486 23.79 34.78 -11.24
CA PHE A 486 24.23 33.53 -11.87
C PHE A 486 24.94 33.77 -13.20
N LYS A 487 26.00 33.01 -13.48
CA LYS A 487 26.63 32.99 -14.81
C LYS A 487 25.62 32.60 -15.88
N LYS A 488 25.76 33.21 -17.07
CA LYS A 488 24.99 32.81 -18.24
C LYS A 488 25.22 31.31 -18.53
N GLY A 489 24.13 30.54 -18.57
CA GLY A 489 24.14 29.10 -18.85
C GLY A 489 24.08 28.19 -17.63
N THR A 490 24.15 28.71 -16.39
CA THR A 490 23.96 27.89 -15.17
C THR A 490 22.60 27.19 -15.20
N LYS A 491 22.59 25.88 -14.97
CA LYS A 491 21.39 25.05 -15.09
C LYS A 491 20.48 25.19 -13.87
N ARG A 492 19.18 24.88 -14.02
CA ARG A 492 18.19 25.00 -12.94
C ARG A 492 18.54 24.18 -11.67
N PRO A 493 19.06 22.94 -11.76
CA PRO A 493 19.49 22.21 -10.57
C PRO A 493 20.65 22.88 -9.83
N GLU A 494 21.66 23.35 -10.57
CA GLU A 494 22.82 24.08 -10.03
C GLU A 494 22.38 25.37 -9.34
N LYS A 495 21.49 26.15 -9.98
CA LYS A 495 20.88 27.34 -9.36
C LYS A 495 20.14 27.01 -8.07
N SER A 496 19.38 25.92 -8.07
CA SER A 496 18.56 25.54 -6.92
C SER A 496 19.45 25.15 -5.73
N ASN A 497 20.48 24.33 -5.97
CA ASN A 497 21.45 23.96 -4.94
C ASN A 497 22.22 25.19 -4.41
N ALA A 498 22.69 26.07 -5.30
CA ALA A 498 23.40 27.28 -4.91
C ALA A 498 22.52 28.25 -4.09
N ILE A 499 21.23 28.38 -4.42
CA ILE A 499 20.26 29.15 -3.63
C ILE A 499 20.09 28.54 -2.24
N ASP A 500 19.95 27.21 -2.16
CA ASP A 500 19.67 26.54 -0.90
C ASP A 500 20.87 26.68 0.05
N LEU A 501 22.10 26.50 -0.45
CA LEU A 501 23.33 26.79 0.30
C LEU A 501 23.44 28.27 0.72
N PHE A 502 23.02 29.20 -0.14
CA PHE A 502 23.03 30.63 0.20
C PHE A 502 22.07 30.95 1.35
N VAL A 503 20.86 30.38 1.37
CA VAL A 503 19.89 30.64 2.43
C VAL A 503 20.21 29.89 3.71
N GLU A 504 20.79 28.69 3.63
CA GLU A 504 21.22 27.91 4.81
C GLU A 504 22.48 28.49 5.46
N GLY A 505 23.34 29.13 4.68
CA GLY A 505 24.59 29.74 5.12
C GLY A 505 25.80 28.96 4.61
N THR A 506 26.82 29.69 4.16
CA THR A 506 28.01 29.11 3.52
C THR A 506 29.22 28.98 4.46
N GLU A 507 29.03 29.24 5.75
CA GLU A 507 30.11 29.29 6.75
C GLU A 507 30.76 27.92 7.01
N ASN A 508 29.97 26.85 6.85
CA ASN A 508 30.40 25.47 7.13
C ASN A 508 30.88 24.71 5.88
N LEU A 509 30.90 25.36 4.70
CA LEU A 509 31.36 24.71 3.48
C LEU A 509 32.87 24.47 3.54
N SER A 510 33.30 23.32 3.01
CA SER A 510 34.72 23.07 2.80
C SER A 510 35.30 24.07 1.78
N ALA A 511 36.62 24.23 1.74
CA ALA A 511 37.26 25.13 0.78
C ALA A 511 36.95 24.73 -0.68
N GLU A 512 36.88 23.43 -0.96
CA GLU A 512 36.56 22.87 -2.27
C GLU A 512 35.10 23.14 -2.65
N GLU A 513 34.17 22.80 -1.76
CA GLU A 513 32.74 23.03 -1.95
C GLU A 513 32.40 24.52 -2.10
N LYS A 514 33.07 25.38 -1.33
CA LYS A 514 32.94 26.83 -1.47
C LYS A 514 33.42 27.31 -2.83
N ALA A 515 34.55 26.80 -3.32
CA ALA A 515 35.04 27.17 -4.66
C ALA A 515 34.07 26.72 -5.77
N GLU A 516 33.46 25.54 -5.65
CA GLU A 516 32.42 25.06 -6.57
C GLU A 516 31.17 25.94 -6.52
N TRP A 517 30.73 26.32 -5.32
CA TRP A 517 29.58 27.21 -5.12
C TRP A 517 29.86 28.61 -5.69
N GLU A 518 31.03 29.20 -5.44
CA GLU A 518 31.41 30.51 -5.97
C GLU A 518 31.50 30.52 -7.50
N ALA A 519 31.90 29.39 -8.09
CA ALA A 519 32.10 29.26 -9.53
C ALA A 519 30.81 29.42 -10.37
N VAL A 520 29.61 29.33 -9.78
CA VAL A 520 28.34 29.48 -10.52
C VAL A 520 27.88 30.93 -10.66
N PHE A 521 28.53 31.89 -10.00
CA PHE A 521 28.14 33.31 -9.99
C PHE A 521 29.08 34.19 -10.83
N GLU A 522 28.54 35.23 -11.48
CA GLU A 522 29.32 36.28 -12.14
C GLU A 522 30.05 37.14 -11.11
N GLN A 523 29.39 37.42 -9.99
CA GLN A 523 29.93 38.08 -8.83
C GLN A 523 29.52 37.29 -7.59
N VAL A 524 30.48 36.87 -6.77
CA VAL A 524 30.17 36.12 -5.54
C VAL A 524 29.29 36.99 -4.62
N PRO A 525 28.05 36.55 -4.31
CA PRO A 525 27.14 37.34 -3.50
C PRO A 525 27.57 37.29 -2.03
N ALA A 526 27.58 38.44 -1.37
CA ALA A 526 27.78 38.49 0.08
C ALA A 526 26.62 37.76 0.80
N ALA A 527 26.91 37.14 1.94
CA ALA A 527 25.86 36.50 2.75
C ALA A 527 24.78 37.53 3.17
N LEU A 528 23.58 37.02 3.48
CA LEU A 528 22.56 37.83 4.16
C LEU A 528 22.97 38.06 5.62
N SER A 529 22.93 39.31 6.08
CA SER A 529 23.20 39.64 7.47
C SER A 529 22.12 39.07 8.40
N ALA A 530 22.42 38.98 9.70
CA ALA A 530 21.46 38.56 10.70
C ALA A 530 20.22 39.49 10.73
N GLU A 531 20.43 40.80 10.52
CA GLU A 531 19.38 41.81 10.45
C GLU A 531 18.51 41.62 9.21
N GLU A 532 19.10 41.43 8.02
CA GLU A 532 18.34 41.16 6.78
C GLU A 532 17.48 39.91 6.92
N ARG A 533 18.07 38.82 7.45
CA ARG A 533 17.35 37.56 7.70
C ARG A 533 16.18 37.77 8.65
N LYS A 534 16.41 38.50 9.74
CA LYS A 534 15.37 38.79 10.75
C LYS A 534 14.26 39.67 10.19
N GLU A 535 14.60 40.76 9.50
CA GLU A 535 13.62 41.67 8.89
C GLU A 535 12.73 40.93 7.88
N HIS A 536 13.33 40.04 7.08
CA HIS A 536 12.57 39.22 6.15
C HIS A 536 11.69 38.18 6.88
N ALA A 537 12.23 37.49 7.87
CA ALA A 537 11.49 36.50 8.65
C ALA A 537 10.29 37.11 9.39
N ASP A 538 10.43 38.32 9.95
CA ASP A 538 9.37 39.03 10.67
C ASP A 538 8.16 39.38 9.77
N LYS A 539 8.34 39.38 8.44
CA LYS A 539 7.26 39.59 7.46
C LYS A 539 6.40 38.33 7.24
N LEU A 540 6.87 37.14 7.64
CA LEU A 540 6.10 35.92 7.51
C LEU A 540 5.07 35.83 8.65
N THR A 541 3.79 35.94 8.31
CA THR A 541 2.67 35.83 9.26
C THR A 541 1.53 35.01 8.66
N GLY A 542 0.57 34.59 9.48
CA GLY A 542 -0.63 33.90 9.01
C GLY A 542 -0.38 32.48 8.50
N VAL A 543 0.70 31.83 8.94
CA VAL A 543 1.01 30.44 8.56
C VAL A 543 0.17 29.47 9.40
N VAL A 544 -0.31 28.39 8.76
CA VAL A 544 -0.91 27.24 9.45
C VAL A 544 0.18 26.25 9.81
N CYS A 545 0.20 25.75 11.05
CA CYS A 545 0.98 24.60 11.48
C CYS A 545 0.05 23.44 11.85
N ALA A 546 0.11 22.37 11.08
CA ALA A 546 -0.66 21.15 11.31
C ALA A 546 0.23 20.02 11.85
N SER A 547 -0.34 19.15 12.68
CA SER A 547 0.34 17.96 13.22
C SER A 547 -0.54 16.72 13.11
N ASP A 548 0.02 15.58 12.68
CA ASP A 548 -0.71 14.30 12.54
C ASP A 548 -1.12 13.68 13.89
N ALA A 549 -0.51 14.12 14.99
CA ALA A 549 -0.88 13.81 16.37
C ALA A 549 -0.76 15.04 17.29
N PHE A 550 -1.20 14.92 18.54
CA PHE A 550 -1.16 16.01 19.53
C PHE A 550 0.27 16.54 19.77
N PHE A 551 0.36 17.79 20.24
CA PHE A 551 1.61 18.36 20.72
C PHE A 551 1.85 17.97 22.18
N PRO A 552 2.96 17.26 22.51
CA PRO A 552 3.20 16.79 23.86
C PRO A 552 3.60 17.92 24.81
N PHE A 553 4.22 19.00 24.30
CA PHE A 553 4.70 20.12 25.11
C PHE A 553 4.61 21.47 24.38
N PRO A 554 4.59 22.61 25.12
CA PRO A 554 4.53 23.96 24.56
C PRO A 554 5.71 24.37 23.66
N ASP A 555 6.83 23.67 23.72
CA ASP A 555 8.01 23.92 22.87
C ASP A 555 7.69 23.85 21.37
N ASN A 556 6.72 23.02 20.98
CA ASN A 556 6.20 22.95 19.61
C ASN A 556 5.54 24.28 19.20
N VAL A 557 4.72 24.86 20.09
CA VAL A 557 4.04 26.14 19.86
C VAL A 557 5.06 27.27 19.76
N HIS A 558 6.06 27.29 20.65
CA HIS A 558 7.16 28.24 20.59
C HIS A 558 7.95 28.14 19.28
N ARG A 559 8.23 26.92 18.80
CA ARG A 559 8.93 26.71 17.53
C ARG A 559 8.07 27.16 16.35
N ALA A 560 6.78 26.84 16.34
CA ALA A 560 5.85 27.25 15.28
C ALA A 560 5.74 28.78 15.17
N LYS A 561 5.66 29.49 16.31
CA LYS A 561 5.63 30.96 16.32
C LYS A 561 6.79 31.60 15.54
N ARG A 562 7.99 31.01 15.61
CA ARG A 562 9.18 31.53 14.94
C ARG A 562 9.12 31.44 13.42
N SER A 563 8.24 30.61 12.87
CA SER A 563 7.99 30.48 11.42
C SER A 563 6.66 31.12 11.02
N GLY A 564 6.28 32.22 11.68
CA GLY A 564 5.10 33.00 11.29
C GLY A 564 3.74 32.35 11.55
N THR A 565 3.69 31.27 12.34
CA THR A 565 2.43 30.57 12.63
C THR A 565 1.45 31.48 13.36
N SER A 566 0.22 31.51 12.86
CA SER A 566 -0.94 32.15 13.49
C SER A 566 -2.06 31.15 13.78
N PHE A 567 -2.04 29.98 13.13
CA PHE A 567 -3.07 28.95 13.24
C PHE A 567 -2.42 27.60 13.49
N ILE A 568 -2.91 26.88 14.49
CA ILE A 568 -2.47 25.52 14.80
C ILE A 568 -3.65 24.57 14.62
N VAL A 569 -3.42 23.43 13.98
CA VAL A 569 -4.37 22.31 13.97
C VAL A 569 -3.68 21.02 14.39
N ALA A 570 -4.21 20.38 15.42
CA ALA A 570 -3.70 19.11 15.90
C ALA A 570 -4.80 18.32 16.62
N PRO A 571 -4.68 16.99 16.66
CA PRO A 571 -5.49 16.18 17.56
C PRO A 571 -5.29 16.59 19.01
N GLY A 572 -6.33 16.47 19.83
CA GLY A 572 -6.20 16.52 21.29
C GLY A 572 -5.69 15.19 21.88
N GLY A 573 -5.58 15.16 23.21
CA GLY A 573 -5.29 13.94 23.98
C GLY A 573 -3.96 13.97 24.74
N SER A 574 -3.23 15.09 24.73
CA SER A 574 -2.08 15.27 25.61
C SER A 574 -2.53 15.66 27.01
N VAL A 575 -1.86 15.15 28.04
CA VAL A 575 -1.98 15.71 29.41
C VAL A 575 -1.53 17.17 29.50
N MET A 576 -0.79 17.66 28.50
CA MET A 576 -0.28 19.04 28.40
C MET A 576 -1.08 19.90 27.41
N ASP A 577 -2.24 19.46 26.92
CA ASP A 577 -3.03 20.19 25.92
C ASP A 577 -3.33 21.64 26.38
N GLU A 578 -3.72 21.83 27.64
CA GLU A 578 -4.01 23.16 28.20
C GLU A 578 -2.78 24.06 28.22
N ALA A 579 -1.60 23.52 28.54
CA ALA A 579 -0.35 24.28 28.53
C ALA A 579 0.04 24.72 27.11
N CYS A 580 -0.18 23.87 26.11
CA CYS A 580 0.00 24.21 24.70
C CYS A 580 -0.98 25.32 24.26
N VAL A 581 -2.27 25.21 24.61
CA VAL A 581 -3.28 26.23 24.30
C VAL A 581 -2.98 27.55 25.00
N ALA A 582 -2.62 27.54 26.28
CA ALA A 582 -2.24 28.74 27.01
C ALA A 582 -1.02 29.43 26.37
N THR A 583 -0.06 28.65 25.86
CA THR A 583 1.11 29.20 25.14
C THR A 583 0.72 29.80 23.79
N ALA A 584 -0.23 29.19 23.08
CA ALA A 584 -0.76 29.73 21.83
C ALA A 584 -1.53 31.05 22.06
N ASN A 585 -2.33 31.14 23.13
CA ASN A 585 -3.03 32.36 23.52
C ASN A 585 -2.06 33.52 23.81
N LYS A 586 -0.91 33.27 24.45
CA LYS A 586 0.15 34.29 24.65
C LYS A 586 0.66 34.89 23.34
N TYR A 587 0.51 34.18 22.22
CA TYR A 587 0.90 34.64 20.89
C TYR A 587 -0.29 35.07 20.02
N ASN A 588 -1.49 35.15 20.59
CA ASN A 588 -2.73 35.43 19.89
C ASN A 588 -3.01 34.47 18.71
N MET A 589 -2.57 33.22 18.83
CA MET A 589 -2.80 32.19 17.81
C MET A 589 -4.19 31.57 17.96
N VAL A 590 -4.73 31.08 16.85
CA VAL A 590 -5.88 30.18 16.85
C VAL A 590 -5.41 28.74 16.98
N VAL A 591 -6.04 27.96 17.86
CA VAL A 591 -5.81 26.52 18.01
C VAL A 591 -7.10 25.77 17.73
N VAL A 592 -7.07 24.99 16.65
CA VAL A 592 -8.11 24.04 16.27
C VAL A 592 -7.74 22.67 16.81
N ARG A 593 -8.59 22.10 17.66
CA ARG A 593 -8.40 20.76 18.22
C ARG A 593 -9.28 19.76 17.50
N THR A 594 -8.68 18.81 16.80
CA THR A 594 -9.41 17.72 16.14
C THR A 594 -9.47 16.48 17.04
N ASN A 595 -10.34 15.53 16.68
CA ASN A 595 -10.34 14.17 17.25
C ASN A 595 -9.79 13.15 16.23
N LEU A 596 -8.98 13.61 15.27
CA LEU A 596 -8.57 12.82 14.12
C LEU A 596 -7.05 12.72 14.04
N ARG A 597 -6.49 11.60 14.52
CA ARG A 597 -5.08 11.27 14.34
C ARG A 597 -4.82 10.72 12.93
N LEU A 598 -3.73 11.16 12.30
CA LEU A 598 -3.43 10.90 10.89
C LEU A 598 -2.11 10.14 10.69
N PHE A 599 -1.87 9.09 11.49
CA PHE A 599 -0.68 8.28 11.29
C PHE A 599 -0.68 7.54 9.95
N HIS A 600 0.47 7.53 9.28
CA HIS A 600 0.69 6.84 8.01
C HIS A 600 2.07 6.17 8.01
N HIS A 601 2.09 4.86 7.72
CA HIS A 601 3.27 4.00 7.71
C HIS A 601 3.20 3.00 6.57
#